data_AF-A0A6G3QEW8-F1
#
_entry.id   AF-A0A6G3QEW8-F1
#
_cell.length_a   1.000
_cell.length_b   1.000
_cell.length_c   1.000
_cell.angle_alpha   90.00
_cell.angle_beta   90.00
_cell.angle_gamma   90.00
#
_symmetry.space_group_name_H-M   'P 1'
#
loop_
_entity.id
_entity.type
_entity.pdbx_description
1 polymer ?
#
loop_
_entity_poly.entity_id
_entity_poly.type
_entity_poly.pdbx_seq_one_letter_code
_entity_poly.pdbx_strand_id
1 'polypeptide(L)'
;MPRRTSRTASATATASRRGRGRIAAAALVSAAAVVALTGCSTFEYSEAICGGGEYPVMSVGSTGSSCVSDKEEPPAGSVRYPKGKVPQEVDDKWDVYWDTHTLDRDGKTITVPDAA
;
A
#
# COMPACT_ATOMS: atom_id res chain seq x y z
N MET A 1 75.51 -1.69 35.73
CA MET A 1 74.28 -2.53 35.73
C MET A 1 73.69 -2.49 37.13
N PRO A 2 72.34 -2.49 37.37
CA PRO A 2 71.20 -2.74 36.47
C PRO A 2 70.40 -1.45 36.13
N ARG A 3 69.80 -1.27 34.94
CA ARG A 3 68.61 -1.90 34.31
C ARG A 3 67.29 -1.51 34.99
N ARG A 4 66.47 -0.67 34.34
CA ARG A 4 65.21 -1.08 33.68
C ARG A 4 64.43 0.12 33.12
N THR A 5 64.41 0.17 31.79
CA THR A 5 63.44 0.85 30.93
C THR A 5 62.00 0.53 31.33
N SER A 6 61.10 1.52 31.30
CA SER A 6 59.65 1.31 31.09
C SER A 6 58.98 2.61 30.61
N ARG A 7 59.12 2.94 29.32
CA ARG A 7 58.10 3.70 28.58
C ARG A 7 57.18 2.68 27.95
N THR A 8 56.03 2.42 28.55
CA THR A 8 55.00 1.55 27.98
C THR A 8 53.79 2.39 27.59
N ALA A 9 53.71 2.63 26.29
CA ALA A 9 52.50 2.64 25.46
C ALA A 9 51.19 3.12 26.11
N SER A 10 50.84 4.38 25.86
CA SER A 10 49.44 4.83 25.86
C SER A 10 49.03 5.15 24.42
N ALA A 11 48.88 4.10 23.60
CA ALA A 11 48.40 4.23 22.22
C ALA A 11 47.55 3.01 21.86
N THR A 12 46.40 2.84 22.53
CA THR A 12 45.48 1.75 22.16
C THR A 12 44.00 2.10 22.28
N ALA A 13 43.65 3.30 22.75
CA ALA A 13 42.24 3.70 22.92
C ALA A 13 41.60 4.34 21.66
N THR A 14 42.36 4.63 20.61
CA THR A 14 41.86 5.32 19.41
C THR A 14 41.56 4.36 18.24
N ALA A 15 42.23 3.20 18.19
CA ALA A 15 42.05 2.24 17.09
C ALA A 15 40.69 1.51 17.16
N SER A 16 40.17 1.24 18.36
CA SER A 16 38.92 0.48 18.54
C SER A 16 37.66 1.25 18.12
N ARG A 17 37.69 2.59 18.18
CA ARG A 17 36.57 3.44 17.74
C ARG A 17 36.43 3.48 16.21
N ARG A 18 37.56 3.43 15.49
CA ARG A 18 37.58 3.42 14.01
C ARG A 18 37.05 2.10 13.42
N GLY A 19 37.31 0.97 14.08
CA GLY A 19 36.81 -0.34 13.63
C GLY A 19 35.29 -0.48 13.79
N ARG A 20 34.75 -0.08 14.94
CA ARG A 20 33.30 -0.13 15.22
C ARG A 20 32.49 0.79 14.31
N GLY A 21 33.01 2.00 14.03
CA GLY A 21 32.35 2.95 13.12
C GLY A 21 32.28 2.45 11.67
N ARG A 22 33.31 1.76 11.18
CA ARG A 22 33.32 1.20 9.82
C ARG A 22 32.39 0.01 9.65
N ILE A 23 32.31 -0.86 10.66
CA ILE A 23 31.37 -2.00 10.65
C ILE A 23 29.92 -1.50 10.71
N ALA A 24 29.65 -0.51 11.57
CA ALA A 24 28.33 0.12 11.65
C ALA A 24 27.93 0.83 10.34
N ALA A 25 28.86 1.55 9.71
CA ALA A 25 28.62 2.20 8.43
C ALA A 25 28.38 1.18 7.29
N ALA A 26 29.16 0.11 7.23
CA ALA A 26 28.96 -0.95 6.25
C ALA A 26 27.59 -1.63 6.40
N ALA A 27 27.17 -1.92 7.64
CA ALA A 27 25.87 -2.51 7.91
C ALA A 27 24.70 -1.60 7.48
N LEU A 28 24.80 -0.29 7.71
CA LEU A 28 23.78 0.68 7.30
C LEU A 28 23.66 0.81 5.77
N VAL A 29 24.79 0.82 5.06
CA VAL A 29 24.80 0.85 3.59
C VAL A 29 24.19 -0.43 3.02
N SER A 30 24.51 -1.59 3.59
CA SER A 30 23.90 -2.87 3.19
C SER A 30 22.39 -2.87 3.43
N ALA A 31 21.92 -2.36 4.56
CA ALA A 31 20.48 -2.27 4.85
C ALA A 31 19.74 -1.35 3.87
N ALA A 32 20.31 -0.17 3.58
CA ALA A 32 19.74 0.76 2.59
C ALA A 32 19.70 0.15 1.18
N ALA A 33 20.74 -0.59 0.79
CA ALA A 33 20.78 -1.30 -0.49
C ALA A 33 19.69 -2.39 -0.58
N VAL A 34 19.42 -3.12 0.51
CA VAL A 34 18.33 -4.12 0.54
C VAL A 34 16.97 -3.44 0.34
N VAL A 35 16.67 -2.35 1.08
CA VAL A 35 15.41 -1.61 0.92
C VAL A 35 15.26 -1.01 -0.49
N ALA A 36 16.35 -0.51 -1.08
CA ALA A 36 16.34 0.03 -2.44
C ALA A 36 16.18 -1.06 -3.51
N LEU A 37 16.78 -2.23 -3.32
CA LEU A 37 16.68 -3.37 -4.24
C LEU A 37 15.35 -4.11 -4.13
N THR A 38 14.72 -4.12 -2.95
CA THR A 38 13.35 -4.63 -2.81
C THR A 38 12.31 -3.64 -3.33
N GLY A 39 12.66 -2.35 -3.49
CA GLY A 39 11.70 -1.29 -3.78
C GLY A 39 10.65 -1.16 -2.67
N CYS A 40 9.69 -0.23 -2.82
CA CYS A 40 8.55 -0.12 -1.91
C CYS A 40 7.54 -1.28 -2.06
N SER A 41 7.95 -2.45 -2.57
CA SER A 41 7.08 -3.63 -2.75
C SER A 41 6.58 -4.22 -1.43
N THR A 42 7.15 -3.82 -0.30
CA THR A 42 6.67 -4.17 1.05
C THR A 42 5.63 -3.19 1.60
N PHE A 43 5.35 -2.11 0.86
CA PHE A 43 4.29 -1.18 1.21
C PHE A 43 3.06 -1.57 0.39
N GLU A 44 2.17 -2.37 0.99
CA GLU A 44 0.86 -2.64 0.41
C GLU A 44 0.13 -1.30 0.28
N TYR A 45 0.03 -0.80 -0.94
CA TYR A 45 -0.66 0.44 -1.25
C TYR A 45 -2.10 0.07 -1.58
N SER A 46 -3.03 0.56 -0.75
CA SER A 46 -4.46 0.44 -1.00
C SER A 46 -5.02 1.81 -1.34
N GLU A 47 -5.73 1.89 -2.46
CA GLU A 47 -6.35 3.11 -2.96
C GLU A 47 -7.85 3.05 -2.70
N ALA A 48 -8.43 4.11 -2.12
CA ALA A 48 -9.88 4.19 -1.99
C ALA A 48 -10.54 4.35 -3.37
N ILE A 49 -11.69 3.71 -3.59
CA ILE A 49 -12.44 3.79 -4.85
C ILE A 49 -12.90 5.21 -5.16
N CYS A 50 -13.32 5.94 -4.12
CA CYS A 50 -13.77 7.33 -4.22
C CYS A 50 -13.05 8.22 -3.22
N GLY A 51 -13.03 9.53 -3.53
CA GLY A 51 -12.47 10.53 -2.65
C GLY A 51 -13.29 10.73 -1.36
N GLY A 52 -12.70 11.45 -0.40
CA GLY A 52 -13.41 11.78 0.84
C GLY A 52 -14.63 12.69 0.58
N GLY A 53 -15.79 12.27 1.08
CA GLY A 53 -17.06 12.99 0.86
C GLY A 53 -17.83 12.54 -0.38
N GLU A 54 -17.39 11.46 -1.01
CA GLU A 54 -18.03 10.80 -2.13
C GLU A 54 -18.32 9.33 -1.79
N TYR A 55 -19.31 8.76 -2.46
CA TYR A 55 -19.63 7.35 -2.38
C TYR A 55 -19.71 6.74 -3.80
N PRO A 56 -19.36 5.46 -3.94
CA PRO A 56 -19.45 4.79 -5.22
C PRO A 56 -20.90 4.43 -5.57
N VAL A 57 -21.24 4.55 -6.85
CA VAL A 57 -22.49 4.06 -7.45
C VAL A 57 -22.17 3.12 -8.59
N MET A 58 -23.04 2.15 -8.83
CA MET A 58 -22.96 1.24 -9.97
C MET A 58 -23.93 1.65 -11.06
N SER A 59 -23.59 1.37 -12.31
CA SER A 59 -24.50 1.46 -13.45
C SER A 59 -25.43 0.25 -13.47
N VAL A 60 -26.71 0.47 -13.75
CA VAL A 60 -27.68 -0.62 -13.87
C VAL A 60 -27.48 -1.34 -15.20
N GLY A 61 -27.25 -2.65 -15.17
CA GLY A 61 -27.08 -3.49 -16.37
C GLY A 61 -25.69 -3.45 -17.01
N SER A 62 -24.71 -2.79 -16.39
CA SER A 62 -23.29 -2.84 -16.78
C SER A 62 -22.39 -2.81 -15.55
N THR A 63 -21.09 -3.07 -15.75
CA THR A 63 -20.08 -3.16 -14.66
C THR A 63 -19.47 -1.80 -14.30
N GLY A 64 -19.85 -0.72 -14.99
CA GLY A 64 -19.28 0.60 -14.76
C GLY A 64 -19.70 1.21 -13.42
N SER A 65 -18.76 1.86 -12.74
CA SER A 65 -18.96 2.58 -11.49
C SER A 65 -18.63 4.07 -11.63
N SER A 66 -19.10 4.89 -10.70
CA SER A 66 -18.71 6.30 -10.59
C SER A 66 -18.79 6.77 -9.14
N CYS A 67 -18.15 7.90 -8.84
CA CYS A 67 -18.19 8.55 -7.53
C CYS A 67 -19.20 9.70 -7.54
N VAL A 68 -20.05 9.76 -6.52
CA VAL A 68 -21.08 10.78 -6.35
C VAL A 68 -20.89 11.41 -4.98
N SER A 69 -21.06 12.73 -4.85
CA SER A 69 -20.96 13.40 -3.55
C SER A 69 -22.00 12.85 -2.57
N ASP A 70 -21.65 12.67 -1.29
CA ASP A 70 -22.55 12.24 -0.22
C ASP A 70 -23.83 13.05 -0.08
N LYS A 71 -23.85 14.26 -0.62
CA LYS A 71 -24.98 15.21 -0.56
C LYS A 71 -25.94 15.08 -1.75
N GLU A 72 -25.59 14.26 -2.73
CA GLU A 72 -26.32 14.10 -3.99
C GLU A 72 -26.91 12.69 -4.09
N GLU A 73 -28.02 12.58 -4.83
CA GLU A 73 -28.59 11.30 -5.20
C GLU A 73 -27.85 10.71 -6.42
N PRO A 74 -27.85 9.38 -6.59
CA PRO A 74 -27.27 8.75 -7.78
C PRO A 74 -27.88 9.33 -9.07
N PRO A 75 -27.07 9.55 -10.11
CA PRO A 75 -27.58 10.00 -11.40
C PRO A 75 -28.49 8.94 -12.04
N ALA A 76 -29.33 9.38 -12.98
CA ALA A 76 -30.23 8.47 -13.69
C ALA A 76 -29.45 7.36 -14.40
N GLY A 77 -29.88 6.11 -14.19
CA GLY A 77 -29.19 4.93 -14.72
C GLY A 77 -28.12 4.34 -13.78
N SER A 78 -27.85 4.99 -12.66
CA SER A 78 -26.97 4.47 -11.60
C SER A 78 -27.75 4.23 -10.31
N VAL A 79 -27.23 3.33 -9.48
CA VAL A 79 -27.80 2.97 -8.18
C VAL A 79 -26.72 2.80 -7.13
N ARG A 80 -27.09 2.96 -5.86
CA ARG A 80 -26.20 2.63 -4.75
C ARG A 80 -25.99 1.12 -4.67
N TYR A 81 -24.78 0.73 -4.30
CA TYR A 81 -24.46 -0.67 -4.01
C TYR A 81 -25.34 -1.24 -2.89
N PRO A 82 -25.70 -2.54 -2.96
CA PRO A 82 -26.39 -3.21 -1.86
C PRO A 82 -25.61 -3.09 -0.55
N LYS A 83 -26.32 -2.98 0.57
CA LYS A 83 -25.71 -2.86 1.90
C LYS A 83 -24.74 -4.02 2.17
N GLY A 84 -23.52 -3.68 2.57
CA GLY A 84 -22.46 -4.67 2.85
C GLY A 84 -21.80 -5.26 1.60
N LYS A 85 -22.14 -4.75 0.40
CA LYS A 85 -21.53 -5.09 -0.88
C LYS A 85 -20.97 -3.86 -1.61
N VAL A 86 -20.52 -2.88 -0.85
CA VAL A 86 -20.00 -1.61 -1.37
C VAL A 86 -18.49 -1.76 -1.52
N PRO A 87 -17.89 -1.51 -2.70
CA PRO A 87 -16.44 -1.44 -2.84
C PRO A 87 -15.93 -0.21 -2.10
N GLN A 88 -14.82 -0.35 -1.39
CA GLN A 88 -14.18 0.67 -0.58
C GLN A 88 -12.79 0.98 -1.11
N GLU A 89 -12.04 -0.07 -1.45
CA GLU A 89 -10.68 0.00 -1.94
C GLU A 89 -10.55 -0.70 -3.30
N VAL A 90 -9.64 -0.20 -4.14
CA VAL A 90 -9.28 -0.84 -5.41
C VAL A 90 -8.82 -2.27 -5.14
N ASP A 91 -9.28 -3.20 -5.96
CA ASP A 91 -9.03 -4.65 -5.84
C ASP A 91 -9.59 -5.29 -4.56
N ASP A 92 -10.46 -4.59 -3.82
CA ASP A 92 -11.14 -5.23 -2.71
C ASP A 92 -12.14 -6.30 -3.19
N LYS A 93 -12.63 -7.09 -2.23
CA LYS A 93 -13.56 -8.19 -2.51
C LYS A 93 -14.76 -7.73 -3.35
N TRP A 94 -15.29 -6.55 -3.09
CA TRP A 94 -16.48 -6.04 -3.77
C TRP A 94 -16.13 -5.40 -5.10
N ASP A 95 -15.00 -4.71 -5.20
CA ASP A 95 -14.50 -4.16 -6.47
C ASP A 95 -14.40 -5.28 -7.52
N VAL A 96 -13.64 -6.33 -7.19
CA VAL A 96 -13.45 -7.51 -8.05
C VAL A 96 -14.76 -8.27 -8.33
N TYR A 97 -15.68 -8.31 -7.35
CA TYR A 97 -16.97 -8.99 -7.56
C TYR A 97 -17.81 -8.26 -8.61
N TRP A 98 -17.82 -6.93 -8.57
CA TRP A 98 -18.64 -6.10 -9.45
C TRP A 98 -18.04 -5.91 -10.85
N ASP A 99 -16.78 -6.30 -11.07
CA ASP A 99 -16.18 -6.38 -12.43
C ASP A 99 -16.94 -7.29 -13.39
N THR A 100 -17.70 -8.26 -12.87
CA THR A 100 -18.48 -9.22 -13.67
C THR A 100 -19.96 -9.23 -13.33
N HIS A 101 -20.37 -8.47 -12.32
CA HIS A 101 -21.75 -8.46 -11.82
C HIS A 101 -22.34 -7.05 -11.88
N THR A 102 -23.66 -6.98 -11.92
CA THR A 102 -24.40 -5.73 -11.83
C THR A 102 -25.80 -6.00 -11.28
N LEU A 103 -26.58 -4.95 -11.07
CA LEU A 103 -28.02 -5.06 -10.82
C LEU A 103 -28.79 -4.84 -12.12
N ASP A 104 -29.83 -5.64 -12.35
CA ASP A 104 -30.82 -5.35 -13.39
C ASP A 104 -31.81 -4.27 -12.95
N ARG A 105 -32.78 -3.95 -13.80
CA ARG A 105 -33.80 -2.92 -13.54
C ARG A 105 -34.72 -3.26 -12.37
N ASP A 106 -34.79 -4.53 -11.98
CA ASP A 106 -35.58 -5.02 -10.86
C ASP A 106 -34.74 -5.11 -9.56
N GLY A 107 -33.46 -4.71 -9.62
CA GLY A 107 -32.54 -4.76 -8.48
C GLY A 107 -31.98 -6.15 -8.19
N LYS A 108 -32.10 -7.10 -9.13
CA LYS A 108 -31.53 -8.45 -8.99
C LYS A 108 -30.10 -8.45 -9.52
N THR A 109 -29.22 -9.13 -8.78
CA THR A 109 -27.83 -9.32 -9.23
C THR A 109 -27.76 -10.28 -10.40
N ILE A 110 -27.13 -9.84 -11.49
CA ILE A 110 -26.88 -10.60 -12.70
C ILE A 110 -25.40 -10.55 -13.06
N THR A 111 -24.92 -11.53 -13.82
CA THR A 111 -23.58 -11.52 -14.43
C THR A 111 -23.67 -10.82 -15.79
N VAL A 112 -22.71 -9.96 -16.11
CA VAL A 112 -22.67 -9.26 -17.40
C VAL A 112 -21.95 -10.15 -18.43
N PRO A 113 -22.61 -10.52 -19.55
CA PRO A 113 -22.07 -11.49 -20.50
C PRO A 113 -20.76 -11.09 -21.21
N ASP A 114 -20.46 -9.79 -21.28
CA ASP A 114 -19.31 -9.22 -22.01
C ASP A 114 -18.21 -8.66 -21.08
N ALA A 115 -18.14 -9.11 -19.82
CA ALA A 115 -17.13 -8.66 -18.87
C ALA A 115 -15.72 -9.30 -19.09
N ALA A 116 -15.37 -9.64 -20.32
CA ALA A 116 -14.14 -10.35 -20.70
C ALA A 116 -13.21 -9.51 -21.59
#